data_AF-A0A4Q7G869-F1
#
_entry.id   AF-A0A4Q7G869-F1
#
_cell.length_a   1.000
_cell.length_b   1.000
_cell.length_c   1.000
_cell.angle_alpha   90.00
_cell.angle_beta   90.00
_cell.angle_gamma   90.00
#
_symmetry.space_group_name_H-M   'P 1'
#
loop_
_entity.id
_entity.type
_entity.pdbx_description
1 polymer ?
#
loop_
_entity_poly.entity_id
_entity_poly.type
_entity_poly.pdbx_seq_one_letter_code
_entity_poly.pdbx_strand_id
1 'polypeptide(L)' 'MKRVVVALSVLAGLLAADRVAEAQSSCKVCAEQHKACMKNYAGPACKTEYQMCLKSCKSKP' A
#
# COMPACT_ATOMS: atom_id res chain seq x y z
N MET A 1 35.04 -10.40 5.85
CA MET A 1 34.22 -9.17 6.01
C MET A 1 33.50 -8.76 4.73
N LYS A 2 34.17 -8.54 3.58
CA LYS A 2 33.52 -8.09 2.32
C LYS A 2 32.31 -8.92 1.87
N ARG A 3 32.37 -10.26 1.98
CA ARG A 3 31.26 -11.14 1.60
C ARG A 3 30.04 -11.05 2.52
N VAL A 4 30.27 -10.76 3.81
CA VAL A 4 29.20 -10.59 4.80
C VAL A 4 28.46 -9.27 4.54
N VAL A 5 29.20 -8.21 4.22
CA VAL A 5 28.61 -6.91 3.86
C VAL A 5 27.73 -7.03 2.61
N VAL A 6 28.22 -7.70 1.55
CA VAL A 6 27.43 -7.92 0.33
C VAL A 6 26.17 -8.73 0.60
N ALA A 7 26.26 -9.79 1.40
CA ALA A 7 25.09 -10.60 1.77
C ALA A 7 24.04 -9.78 2.54
N LEU A 8 24.47 -8.93 3.48
CA LEU A 8 23.58 -8.04 4.23
C LEU A 8 22.93 -6.99 3.34
N SER A 9 23.67 -6.41 2.38
CA SER A 9 23.12 -5.45 1.41
C SER A 9 22.05 -6.06 0.51
N VAL A 10 22.24 -7.30 0.07
CA VAL A 10 21.24 -8.03 -0.73
C VAL A 10 19.99 -8.30 0.10
N LEU A 11 20.12 -8.80 1.34
CA LEU A 11 18.96 -9.03 2.22
C LEU A 11 18.15 -7.75 2.48
N ALA A 12 18.84 -6.63 2.74
CA ALA A 12 18.18 -5.34 2.94
C ALA A 12 17.43 -4.87 1.68
N GLY A 13 17.99 -5.12 0.49
CA GLY A 13 17.35 -4.83 -0.79
C GLY A 13 16.07 -5.64 -1.03
N LEU A 14 16.06 -6.94 -0.68
CA LEU A 14 14.86 -7.78 -0.80
C LEU A 14 13.74 -7.32 0.14
N LEU A 15 14.06 -7.03 1.40
CA LEU A 15 13.08 -6.56 2.39
C LEU A 15 12.43 -5.22 1.99
N ALA A 16 13.16 -4.35 1.30
CA ALA A 16 12.62 -3.10 0.78
C ALA A 16 11.71 -3.31 -0.43
N ALA A 17 12.01 -4.28 -1.31
CA ALA A 17 11.21 -4.57 -2.49
C ALA A 17 9.82 -5.11 -2.15
N ASP A 18 9.69 -5.95 -1.11
CA ASP A 18 8.40 -6.44 -0.62
C ASP A 18 7.48 -5.31 -0.14
N ARG A 19 8.04 -4.28 0.49
CA ARG A 19 7.26 -3.12 0.98
C ARG A 19 6.70 -2.27 -0.14
N VAL A 20 7.45 -2.13 -1.25
CA VAL A 20 7.02 -1.38 -2.43
C VAL A 20 5.93 -2.13 -3.21
N ALA A 21 6.04 -3.47 -3.31
CA ALA A 21 5.01 -4.31 -3.92
C ALA A 21 3.72 -4.37 -3.07
N GLU A 22 3.84 -4.42 -1.74
CA GLU A 22 2.71 -4.25 -0.83
C GLU A 22 2.05 -2.87 -0.98
N ALA A 23 2.82 -1.80 -1.19
CA ALA A 23 2.27 -0.45 -1.39
C ALA A 23 1.45 -0.36 -2.69
N GLN A 24 1.92 -0.93 -3.81
CA GLN A 24 1.15 -0.92 -5.07
C GLN A 24 -0.12 -1.79 -5.00
N SER A 25 -0.05 -2.96 -4.37
CA SER A 25 -1.24 -3.79 -4.13
C SER A 25 -2.19 -3.15 -3.09
N SER A 26 -1.67 -2.35 -2.16
CA SER A 26 -2.47 -1.65 -1.14
C SER A 26 -3.46 -0.66 -1.74
N CYS A 27 -3.12 0.04 -2.83
CA CYS A 27 -4.08 0.97 -3.43
C CYS A 27 -5.27 0.27 -4.09
N LYS A 28 -5.13 -1.00 -4.51
CA LYS A 28 -6.26 -1.79 -5.04
C LYS A 28 -7.32 -2.03 -3.98
N VAL A 29 -6.93 -2.14 -2.70
CA VAL A 29 -7.87 -2.31 -1.58
C VAL A 29 -8.83 -1.13 -1.46
N CYS A 30 -8.40 0.08 -1.85
CA CYS A 30 -9.24 1.28 -1.79
C CYS A 30 -10.45 1.17 -2.74
N ALA A 31 -10.27 0.58 -3.92
CA ALA A 31 -11.36 0.40 -4.88
C ALA A 31 -12.38 -0.64 -4.39
N GLU A 32 -11.90 -1.75 -3.83
CA GLU A 32 -12.75 -2.80 -3.24
C GLU A 32 -13.52 -2.27 -2.02
N GLN A 33 -12.85 -1.53 -1.12
CA GLN A 33 -13.49 -0.87 0.02
C GLN A 33 -14.52 0.17 -0.41
N HIS A 34 -14.22 0.97 -1.44
CA HIS A 34 -15.18 1.93 -1.97
C HIS A 34 -16.43 1.24 -2.52
N LYS A 35 -16.26 0.15 -3.28
CA LYS A 35 -17.37 -0.66 -3.81
C LYS A 35 -18.19 -1.29 -2.68
N ALA A 36 -17.56 -1.79 -1.63
CA ALA A 36 -18.25 -2.34 -0.46
C ALA A 36 -19.00 -1.26 0.33
N CYS A 37 -18.40 -0.08 0.51
CA CYS A 37 -19.03 1.07 1.18
C CYS A 37 -20.30 1.52 0.45
N MET A 38 -20.21 1.69 -0.88
CA MET A 38 -21.33 2.16 -1.71
C MET A 38 -22.55 1.22 -1.69
N LYS A 39 -22.39 -0.03 -1.25
CA LYS A 39 -23.51 -0.98 -1.07
C LYS A 39 -24.32 -0.73 0.21
N ASN A 40 -23.75 -0.05 1.21
CA ASN A 40 -24.31 0.01 2.56
C ASN A 40 -24.44 1.44 3.12
N TYR A 41 -23.69 2.41 2.57
CA TYR A 41 -23.60 3.77 3.10
C TYR A 41 -23.84 4.82 2.00
N ALA A 42 -24.11 6.06 2.43
CA ALA A 42 -24.32 7.17 1.52
C ALA A 42 -23.06 7.52 0.72
N GLY A 43 -23.22 7.80 -0.56
CA GLY A 43 -22.11 8.09 -1.48
C GLY A 43 -21.09 9.16 -1.02
N PRO A 44 -21.51 10.27 -0.38
CA PRO A 44 -20.57 11.26 0.14
C PRO A 44 -19.61 10.71 1.20
N ALA A 45 -20.08 9.82 2.09
CA ALA A 45 -19.24 9.19 3.11
C ALA A 45 -18.20 8.26 2.45
N CYS A 46 -18.64 7.43 1.50
CA CYS A 46 -17.76 6.54 0.76
C CYS A 46 -16.71 7.27 -0.07
N LYS A 47 -17.05 8.44 -0.63
CA LYS A 47 -16.10 9.28 -1.37
C LYS A 47 -14.98 9.81 -0.46
N THR A 48 -15.33 10.28 0.73
CA THR A 48 -14.35 10.78 1.72
C THR A 48 -13.40 9.66 2.15
N GLU A 49 -13.94 8.49 2.51
CA GLU A 49 -13.17 7.29 2.86
C GLU A 49 -12.22 6.85 1.72
N TYR A 50 -12.71 6.83 0.49
CA TYR A 50 -11.90 6.45 -0.67
C TYR A 50 -10.73 7.42 -0.91
N GLN A 51 -10.95 8.73 -0.76
CA GLN A 51 -9.90 9.74 -0.89
C GLN A 51 -8.84 9.62 0.22
N MET A 52 -9.25 9.33 1.46
CA MET A 52 -8.32 9.08 2.56
C MET A 52 -7.49 7.82 2.34
N CYS A 53 -8.12 6.74 1.86
CA CYS A 53 -7.43 5.51 1.50
C CYS A 53 -6.39 5.75 0.39
N LEU A 54 -6.77 6.47 -0.69
CA LEU A 54 -5.86 6.79 -1.78
C LEU A 54 -4.68 7.65 -1.35
N LYS A 55 -4.90 8.64 -0.47
CA LYS A 55 -3.80 9.43 0.10
C LYS A 55 -2.86 8.53 0.90
N SER A 56 -3.39 7.69 1.77
CA SER A 56 -2.59 6.81 2.64
C SER A 56 -1.79 5.77 1.84
N CYS A 57 -2.38 5.20 0.79
CA CYS A 57 -1.72 4.17 -0.02
C CYS A 57 -0.68 4.76 -0.99
N LYS A 58 -0.87 6.00 -1.46
CA LYS A 58 0.09 6.71 -2.34
C LYS A 58 1.18 7.46 -1.59
N SER A 59 0.94 7.80 -0.31
CA SER A 59 1.90 8.48 0.55
C SER A 59 2.83 7.51 1.31
N LYS A 60 2.76 6.20 1.03
CA LYS A 60 3.73 5.24 1.54
C LYS A 60 4.97 5.29 0.63
N PRO A 61 6.16 5.62 1.16
CA PRO A 61 7.39 5.63 0.36
C PRO A 61 7.74 4.24 -0.17
#